data_AF-A0A8X6HUZ8-F1
#
_entry.id   AF-A0A8X6HUZ8-F1
#
_cell.length_a   1.000
_cell.length_b   1.000
_cell.length_c   1.000
_cell.angle_alpha   90.00
_cell.angle_beta   90.00
_cell.angle_gamma   90.00
#
_symmetry.space_group_name_H-M   'P 1'
#
loop_
_entity.id
_entity.type
_entity.pdbx_description
1 polymer ?
#
loop_
_entity_poly.entity_id
_entity_poly.type
_entity_poly.pdbx_seq_one_letter_code
_entity_poly.pdbx_strand_id
1 'polypeptide(L)'
;DDTKFNHVISAIDSDIFNCVCDIILKPPDADKYSTLKNHLIELHSESEASKIRTLLQGLELGDQRPSQLLARMKALAGDTVGEPLLRSLWLGRLPNNTQTILTALKEDLAGLASVADKMNDLANHSNINSVTPQTSDNRVAQLEK
;
A
#
# COMPACT_ATOMS: atom_id res chain seq x y z
N ASP A 1 -25.84 15.21 -28.64
CA ASP A 1 -25.05 15.18 -27.39
C ASP A 1 -25.94 15.45 -26.18
N ASP A 2 -26.79 16.46 -26.27
CA ASP A 2 -27.66 16.92 -25.17
C ASP A 2 -28.58 15.83 -24.59
N THR A 3 -29.13 14.91 -25.37
CA THR A 3 -29.94 13.81 -24.83
C THR A 3 -29.14 12.89 -23.90
N LYS A 4 -27.88 12.59 -24.26
CA LYS A 4 -27.00 11.75 -23.43
C LYS A 4 -26.55 12.51 -22.18
N PHE A 5 -26.21 13.78 -22.35
CA PHE A 5 -25.87 14.67 -21.23
C PHE A 5 -27.02 14.75 -20.21
N ASN A 6 -28.23 15.12 -20.65
CA ASN A 6 -29.41 15.21 -19.76
C ASN A 6 -29.76 13.87 -19.10
N HIS A 7 -29.58 12.74 -19.80
CA HIS A 7 -29.79 11.42 -19.22
C HIS A 7 -28.80 11.13 -18.08
N VAL A 8 -27.52 11.45 -18.26
CA VAL A 8 -26.51 11.33 -17.20
C VAL A 8 -26.84 12.26 -16.03
N ILE A 9 -27.21 13.52 -16.29
CA ILE A 9 -27.60 14.46 -15.22
C ILE A 9 -28.79 13.94 -14.41
N SER A 10 -29.76 13.30 -15.06
CA SER A 10 -30.92 12.72 -14.38
C SER A 10 -30.59 11.43 -13.60
N ALA A 11 -29.44 10.80 -13.86
CA ALA A 11 -29.05 9.53 -13.26
C ALA A 11 -27.98 9.68 -12.16
N ILE A 12 -27.34 10.85 -12.02
CA ILE A 12 -26.32 11.09 -11.00
C ILE A 12 -26.92 11.57 -9.68
N ASP A 13 -26.40 11.05 -8.57
CA ASP A 13 -26.78 11.45 -7.22
C ASP A 13 -26.28 12.86 -6.85
N SER A 14 -26.85 13.45 -5.80
CA SER A 14 -26.54 14.82 -5.37
C SER A 14 -25.06 15.03 -4.99
N ASP A 15 -24.40 14.02 -4.42
CA ASP A 15 -22.96 14.06 -4.12
C ASP A 15 -22.11 14.18 -5.39
N ILE A 16 -22.39 13.34 -6.39
CA ILE A 16 -21.70 13.36 -7.68
C ILE A 16 -22.00 14.66 -8.42
N PHE A 17 -23.27 15.10 -8.40
CA PHE A 17 -23.70 16.37 -8.98
C PHE A 17 -22.90 17.55 -8.40
N ASN A 18 -22.66 17.59 -7.08
CA ASN A 18 -21.89 18.65 -6.46
C ASN A 18 -20.43 18.66 -6.94
N CYS A 19 -19.83 17.48 -7.15
CA CYS A 19 -18.49 17.36 -7.71
C CYS A 19 -18.40 17.80 -9.17
N VAL A 20 -19.44 17.54 -9.98
CA VAL A 20 -19.44 17.88 -11.43
C VAL A 20 -20.21 19.17 -11.77
N CYS A 21 -20.66 19.91 -10.75
CA CYS A 21 -21.57 21.05 -10.94
C CYS A 21 -20.97 22.15 -11.83
N ASP A 22 -19.64 22.34 -11.80
CA ASP A 22 -18.94 23.31 -12.64
C ASP A 22 -19.13 23.02 -14.14
N ILE A 23 -19.05 21.73 -14.53
CA ILE A 23 -19.24 21.27 -15.92
C ILE A 23 -20.72 21.40 -16.35
N ILE A 24 -21.65 21.25 -15.40
CA ILE A 24 -23.09 21.36 -15.66
C ILE A 24 -23.53 22.81 -15.78
N LEU A 25 -23.00 23.69 -14.92
CA LEU A 25 -23.31 25.12 -14.87
C LEU A 25 -22.59 25.90 -15.98
N LYS A 26 -21.42 25.43 -16.42
CA LYS A 26 -20.67 25.97 -17.56
C LYS A 26 -20.39 24.87 -18.58
N PRO A 27 -21.41 24.45 -19.35
CA PRO A 27 -21.20 23.41 -20.34
C PRO A 27 -20.26 23.91 -21.44
N PRO A 28 -19.25 23.12 -21.84
CA PRO A 28 -18.43 23.43 -23.01
C PRO A 28 -19.27 23.41 -24.30
N ASP A 29 -18.85 24.18 -25.30
CA ASP A 29 -19.58 24.39 -26.56
C ASP A 29 -19.67 23.09 -27.40
N ALA A 30 -18.71 22.19 -27.24
CA ALA A 30 -18.64 20.86 -27.85
C ALA A 30 -18.31 19.77 -26.80
N ASP A 31 -18.72 18.52 -27.09
CA ASP A 31 -18.35 17.34 -26.28
C ASP A 31 -18.77 17.39 -24.79
N LYS A 32 -19.95 17.94 -24.49
CA LYS A 32 -20.51 18.01 -23.12
C LYS A 32 -20.55 16.64 -22.44
N TYR A 33 -21.07 15.64 -23.15
CA TYR A 33 -21.15 14.28 -22.65
C TYR A 33 -19.76 13.65 -22.45
N SER A 34 -18.84 13.81 -23.41
CA SER A 34 -17.49 13.24 -23.32
C SER A 34 -16.72 13.85 -22.16
N THR A 35 -16.81 15.17 -21.98
CA THR A 35 -16.18 15.91 -20.87
C THR A 35 -16.73 15.45 -19.52
N LEU A 36 -18.05 15.40 -19.38
CA LEU A 36 -18.71 14.93 -18.16
C LEU A 36 -18.35 13.46 -17.85
N LYS A 37 -18.36 12.60 -18.87
CA LYS A 37 -18.02 11.18 -18.73
C LYS A 37 -16.57 11.01 -18.27
N ASN A 38 -15.62 11.70 -18.89
CA ASN A 38 -14.21 11.62 -18.52
C ASN A 38 -13.98 12.12 -17.09
N HIS A 39 -14.62 13.22 -16.71
CA HIS A 39 -14.49 13.75 -15.35
C HIS A 39 -15.11 12.81 -14.31
N LEU A 40 -16.25 12.18 -14.63
CA LEU A 40 -16.85 11.16 -13.76
C LEU A 40 -15.96 9.93 -13.61
N ILE A 41 -15.31 9.48 -14.70
CA ILE A 41 -14.34 8.38 -14.66
C ILE A 41 -13.15 8.78 -13.78
N GLU A 42 -12.63 9.99 -13.92
CA GLU A 42 -11.51 10.50 -13.12
C GLU A 42 -11.87 10.58 -11.64
N LEU A 43 -13.03 11.16 -11.30
CA LEU A 43 -13.53 11.24 -9.93
C LEU A 43 -13.69 9.86 -9.29
N HIS A 44 -14.28 8.91 -10.03
CA HIS A 44 -14.45 7.55 -9.53
C HIS A 44 -13.10 6.83 -9.38
N SER A 45 -12.19 7.01 -10.33
CA SER A 45 -10.83 6.45 -10.28
C SER A 45 -10.04 7.00 -9.10
N GLU A 46 -10.13 8.30 -8.81
CA GLU A 46 -9.48 8.93 -7.66
C GLU A 46 -10.05 8.39 -6.33
N SER A 47 -11.36 8.21 -6.25
CA SER A 47 -12.03 7.61 -5.10
C SER A 47 -11.58 6.16 -4.86
N GLU A 48 -11.52 5.33 -5.91
CA GLU A 48 -11.01 3.95 -5.82
C GLU A 48 -9.53 3.91 -5.42
N ALA A 49 -8.68 4.74 -6.04
CA ALA A 49 -7.26 4.84 -5.70
C ALA A 49 -7.06 5.30 -4.25
N SER A 50 -7.87 6.26 -3.77
CA SER A 50 -7.83 6.76 -2.38
C SER A 50 -8.28 5.70 -1.38
N LYS A 51 -9.32 4.93 -1.72
CA LYS A 51 -9.80 3.81 -0.90
C LYS A 51 -8.74 2.71 -0.81
N ILE A 52 -8.15 2.33 -1.93
CA ILE A 52 -7.05 1.35 -1.98
C ILE A 52 -5.87 1.88 -1.15
N ARG A 53 -5.45 3.13 -1.33
CA ARG A 53 -4.37 3.75 -0.55
C ARG A 53 -4.65 3.67 0.95
N THR A 54 -5.88 3.94 1.37
CA THR A 54 -6.30 3.84 2.77
C THR A 54 -6.24 2.40 3.29
N LEU A 55 -6.72 1.42 2.50
CA LEU A 55 -6.62 0.00 2.85
C LEU A 55 -5.18 -0.48 2.95
N LEU A 56 -4.33 -0.09 2.00
CA LEU A 56 -2.91 -0.41 1.99
C LEU A 56 -2.17 0.25 3.17
N GLN A 57 -2.61 1.43 3.62
CA GLN A 57 -2.09 2.07 4.83
C GLN A 57 -2.50 1.35 6.12
N GLY A 58 -3.60 0.60 6.12
CA GLY A 58 -4.00 -0.25 7.23
C GLY A 58 -3.21 -1.56 7.33
N LEU A 59 -2.43 -1.93 6.32
CA LEU A 59 -1.59 -3.12 6.34
C LEU A 59 -0.31 -2.84 7.15
N GLU A 60 -0.21 -3.49 8.31
CA GLU A 60 1.02 -3.51 9.10
C GLU A 60 1.95 -4.61 8.61
N LEU A 61 3.25 -4.33 8.55
CA LEU A 61 4.27 -5.33 8.21
C LEU A 61 4.32 -6.43 9.28
N GLY A 62 4.12 -6.08 10.56
CA GLY A 62 4.10 -7.03 11.68
C GLY A 62 5.34 -7.92 11.67
N ASP A 63 5.12 -9.24 11.61
CA ASP A 63 6.14 -10.30 11.50
C ASP A 63 6.25 -10.86 10.07
N GLN A 64 5.59 -10.22 9.09
CA GLN A 64 5.42 -10.76 7.76
C GLN A 64 6.59 -10.40 6.85
N ARG A 65 6.95 -11.32 5.95
CA ARG A 65 8.03 -11.09 4.97
C ARG A 65 7.72 -9.88 4.08
N PRO A 66 8.70 -9.00 3.82
CA PRO A 66 8.57 -7.88 2.88
C PRO A 66 7.96 -8.25 1.53
N SER A 67 8.33 -9.41 0.95
CA SER A 67 7.74 -9.86 -0.33
C SER A 67 6.28 -10.24 -0.23
N GLN A 68 5.86 -10.83 0.88
CA GLN A 68 4.46 -11.20 1.11
C GLN A 68 3.60 -9.95 1.30
N LEU A 69 4.13 -8.93 1.99
CA LEU A 69 3.48 -7.63 2.08
C LEU A 69 3.31 -7.04 0.67
N LEU A 70 4.37 -7.01 -0.13
CA LEU A 70 4.30 -6.48 -1.49
C LEU A 70 3.27 -7.22 -2.36
N ALA A 71 3.25 -8.56 -2.30
CA ALA A 71 2.31 -9.38 -3.05
C ALA A 71 0.85 -9.09 -2.65
N ARG A 72 0.57 -8.96 -1.35
CA ARG A 72 -0.75 -8.54 -0.88
C ARG A 72 -1.11 -7.13 -1.32
N MET A 73 -0.17 -6.19 -1.22
CA MET A 73 -0.41 -4.82 -1.66
C MET A 73 -0.70 -4.78 -3.16
N LYS A 74 0.03 -5.53 -3.98
CA LYS A 74 -0.24 -5.66 -5.42
C LYS A 74 -1.59 -6.32 -5.71
N ALA A 75 -1.96 -7.36 -4.97
CA ALA A 75 -3.26 -8.02 -5.11
C ALA A 75 -4.44 -7.10 -4.74
N LEU A 76 -4.28 -6.26 -3.71
CA LEU A 76 -5.29 -5.27 -3.33
C LEU A 76 -5.35 -4.08 -4.29
N ALA A 77 -4.20 -3.68 -4.82
CA ALA A 77 -4.08 -2.48 -5.62
C ALA A 77 -4.43 -2.67 -7.10
N GLY A 78 -4.32 -3.91 -7.60
CA GLY A 78 -4.65 -4.23 -8.98
C GLY A 78 -3.89 -3.36 -9.98
N ASP A 79 -4.60 -2.86 -11.00
CA ASP A 79 -4.09 -1.91 -11.99
C ASP A 79 -4.35 -0.44 -11.58
N THR A 80 -5.12 -0.22 -10.51
CA THR A 80 -5.56 1.11 -10.06
C THR A 80 -4.42 1.93 -9.45
N VAL A 81 -3.43 1.28 -8.84
CA VAL A 81 -2.26 1.94 -8.25
C VAL A 81 -1.03 1.65 -9.10
N GLY A 82 -0.43 2.70 -9.65
CA GLY A 82 0.82 2.56 -10.39
C GLY A 82 1.95 2.00 -9.52
N GLU A 83 2.83 1.21 -10.14
CA GLU A 83 4.05 0.66 -9.54
C GLU A 83 4.89 1.67 -8.74
N PRO A 84 5.11 2.93 -9.18
CA PRO A 84 5.89 3.89 -8.38
C PRO A 84 5.21 4.28 -7.06
N LEU A 85 3.88 4.39 -7.04
CA LEU A 85 3.13 4.70 -5.83
C LEU A 85 3.12 3.50 -4.89
N LEU A 86 2.91 2.30 -5.43
CA LEU A 86 2.99 1.04 -4.69
C LEU A 86 4.37 0.86 -4.04
N ARG A 87 5.44 1.15 -4.79
CA ARG A 87 6.82 1.13 -4.30
C ARG A 87 7.03 2.07 -3.12
N SER A 88 6.62 3.33 -3.27
CA SER A 88 6.76 4.33 -2.20
C SER A 88 6.02 3.90 -0.94
N LEU A 89 4.80 3.37 -1.09
CA LEU A 89 3.97 2.93 0.02
C LEU A 89 4.56 1.72 0.74
N TRP A 90 5.03 0.72 -0.01
CA TRP A 90 5.68 -0.48 0.53
C TRP A 90 7.00 -0.13 1.24
N LEU A 91 7.80 0.75 0.63
CA LEU A 91 9.07 1.21 1.19
C LEU A 91 8.85 1.98 2.49
N GLY A 92 7.77 2.78 2.59
CA GLY A 92 7.34 3.46 3.82
C GLY A 92 6.97 2.54 4.98
N ARG A 93 6.74 1.24 4.74
CA ARG A 93 6.38 0.25 5.76
C ARG A 93 7.55 -0.59 6.25
N LEU A 94 8.69 -0.51 5.57
CA LEU A 94 9.90 -1.24 5.93
C LEU A 94 10.69 -0.46 6.99
N PRO A 95 11.44 -1.17 7.85
CA PRO A 95 12.32 -0.50 8.80
C PRO A 95 13.41 0.31 8.08
N ASN A 96 13.85 1.41 8.71
CA ASN A 96 14.73 2.43 8.09
C ASN A 96 16.03 1.87 7.48
N ASN A 97 16.58 0.83 8.09
CA ASN A 97 17.77 0.11 7.62
C ASN A 97 17.54 -0.53 6.25
N THR A 98 16.41 -1.22 6.06
CA THR A 98 16.02 -1.81 4.77
C THR A 98 15.65 -0.71 3.77
N GLN A 99 14.95 0.33 4.23
CA GLN A 99 14.50 1.43 3.39
C GLN A 99 15.65 2.15 2.68
N THR A 100 16.71 2.47 3.42
CA THR A 100 17.88 3.20 2.92
C THR A 100 18.56 2.44 1.77
N ILE A 101 18.71 1.13 1.93
CA ILE A 101 19.44 0.29 0.97
C ILE A 101 18.57 0.04 -0.27
N LEU A 102 17.28 -0.24 -0.09
CA LEU A 102 16.31 -0.39 -1.18
C LEU A 102 16.11 0.90 -1.99
N THR A 103 16.22 2.07 -1.35
CA THR A 103 16.14 3.37 -2.05
C THR A 103 17.32 3.57 -2.99
N ALA A 104 18.51 3.10 -2.60
CA ALA A 104 19.71 3.17 -3.44
C ALA A 104 19.69 2.16 -4.61
N LEU A 105 18.90 1.08 -4.50
CA LEU A 105 18.76 0.04 -5.52
C LEU A 105 17.78 0.45 -6.63
N LYS A 106 18.29 0.61 -7.86
CA LYS A 106 17.49 0.77 -9.08
C LYS A 106 17.04 -0.58 -9.65
N GLU A 107 16.53 -1.45 -8.79
CA GLU A 107 15.96 -2.73 -9.20
C GLU A 107 14.44 -2.65 -9.36
N ASP A 108 13.88 -3.63 -10.05
CA ASP A 108 12.44 -3.85 -10.17
C ASP A 108 11.83 -4.16 -8.79
N LEU A 109 10.52 -3.92 -8.65
CA LEU A 109 9.77 -4.17 -7.42
C LEU A 109 9.95 -5.61 -6.91
N ALA A 110 10.01 -6.59 -7.82
CA ALA A 110 10.25 -7.99 -7.46
C ALA A 110 11.68 -8.24 -6.95
N GLY A 111 12.69 -7.57 -7.53
CA GLY A 111 14.09 -7.64 -7.08
C GLY A 111 14.25 -7.04 -5.69
N LEU A 112 13.66 -5.86 -5.46
CA LEU A 112 13.64 -5.22 -4.15
C LEU A 112 13.02 -6.10 -3.08
N ALA A 113 11.90 -6.76 -3.38
CA ALA A 113 11.24 -7.65 -2.43
C ALA A 113 12.17 -8.79 -1.99
N SER A 114 12.93 -9.38 -2.92
CA SER A 114 13.89 -10.45 -2.63
C SER A 114 15.06 -9.96 -1.76
N VAL A 115 15.58 -8.75 -2.02
CA VAL A 115 16.62 -8.14 -1.19
C VAL A 115 16.09 -7.82 0.21
N ALA A 116 14.87 -7.29 0.30
CA ALA A 116 14.21 -6.98 1.57
C ALA A 116 13.98 -8.24 2.41
N ASP A 117 13.57 -9.35 1.79
CA ASP A 117 13.41 -10.63 2.48
C ASP A 117 14.72 -11.11 3.10
N LYS A 118 15.85 -11.03 2.36
CA LYS A 118 17.18 -11.41 2.87
C LYS A 118 17.59 -10.56 4.06
N MET A 119 17.26 -9.26 4.05
CA MET A 119 17.52 -8.38 5.18
C MET A 119 16.66 -8.70 6.40
N ASN A 120 15.39 -9.00 6.18
CA ASN A 120 14.48 -9.41 7.24
C ASN A 120 14.93 -10.74 7.88
N ASP A 121 15.40 -11.68 7.06
CA ASP A 121 15.95 -12.96 7.52
C ASP A 121 17.21 -12.75 8.38
N LEU A 122 18.15 -11.88 7.94
CA LEU A 122 19.35 -11.54 8.71
C LEU A 122 19.03 -10.87 10.06
N ALA A 123 18.02 -10.00 10.10
CA ALA A 123 17.54 -9.37 11.32
C ALA A 123 16.98 -10.42 12.30
N ASN A 124 16.18 -11.37 11.80
CA ASN A 124 15.60 -12.43 12.63
C ASN A 124 16.65 -13.45 13.11
N HIS A 125 17.66 -13.75 12.28
CA HIS A 125 18.76 -14.66 12.63
C HIS A 125 19.68 -14.11 13.73
N SER A 126 19.75 -12.80 13.91
CA SER A 126 20.58 -12.17 14.95
C SER A 126 20.01 -12.36 16.37
N ASN A 127 18.73 -12.70 16.50
CA ASN A 127 18.04 -12.81 17.79
C ASN A 127 18.11 -14.23 18.40
N ILE A 128 18.66 -15.23 17.70
CA ILE A 128 18.67 -16.64 18.15
C ILE A 128 19.94 -17.00 18.94
N ASN A 129 20.96 -16.14 18.97
CA ASN A 129 22.26 -16.47 19.57
C ASN A 129 22.42 -16.16 21.08
N SER A 130 21.37 -15.81 21.83
CA SER A 130 21.47 -15.82 23.29
C SER A 130 21.23 -17.24 23.85
N VAL A 131 22.18 -18.16 23.60
CA VAL A 131 22.36 -19.30 24.51
C VAL A 131 22.78 -18.70 25.83
N THR A 132 21.85 -18.63 26.79
CA THR A 132 22.22 -18.53 28.20
C THR A 132 22.81 -19.87 28.60
N PRO A 133 24.12 -19.99 28.91
CA PRO A 133 24.60 -21.16 29.61
C PRO A 133 24.01 -21.08 31.03
N GLN A 134 22.89 -21.76 31.28
CA GLN A 134 22.50 -22.06 32.65
C GLN A 134 23.48 -23.11 33.16
N THR A 135 24.56 -22.63 33.75
CA THR A 135 25.54 -23.37 34.53
C THR A 135 24.83 -24.30 35.49
N SER A 136 25.02 -25.59 35.26
CA SER A 136 24.75 -26.67 36.20
C SER A 136 25.62 -26.45 37.45
N ASP A 137 25.12 -25.73 38.46
CA ASP A 137 25.78 -25.70 39.77
C ASP A 137 25.09 -26.67 40.71
N ASN A 138 25.61 -27.89 40.66
CA ASN A 138 25.32 -29.01 41.52
C ASN A 138 26.00 -28.73 42.87
N ARG A 139 25.31 -28.12 43.83
CA ARG A 139 25.80 -28.02 45.22
C ARG A 139 24.88 -28.72 46.19
N VAL A 140 25.14 -30.02 46.27
CA VAL A 140 24.97 -30.84 47.47
C VAL A 140 25.46 -30.05 48.70
N ALA A 141 24.55 -29.67 49.58
CA ALA A 141 24.87 -29.24 50.93
C ALA A 141 24.49 -30.38 51.89
N GLN A 142 25.53 -31.14 52.28
CA GLN A 142 25.63 -31.92 53.52
C GLN A 142 25.10 -31.11 54.72
N LEU A 143 24.28 -31.70 55.60
CA LEU A 143 24.69 -32.46 56.80
C LEU A 143 25.54 -31.64 57.78
N GLU A 144 24.88 -31.20 58.86
CA GLU A 144 25.32 -30.86 60.24
C GLU A 144 24.35 -29.75 60.71
N LYS A 145 23.56 -29.88 61.77
CA LYS A 145 23.79 -30.48 63.09
C LYS A 145 22.46 -30.71 63.79
#